data_AF-A0A653N7W8-F1
#
_entry.id   AF-A0A653N7W8-F1
#
_cell.length_a   1.000
_cell.length_b   1.000
_cell.length_c   1.000
_cell.angle_alpha   90.00
_cell.angle_beta   90.00
_cell.angle_gamma   90.00
#
_symmetry.space_group_name_H-M   'P 1'
#
loop_
_entity.id
_entity.type
_entity.pdbx_description
1 polymer ?
#
loop_
_entity_poly.entity_id
_entity_poly.type
_entity_poly.pdbx_seq_one_letter_code
_entity_poly.pdbx_strand_id
1 'polypeptide(L)' 'MPVKKWMLQYCIALPVVFLLLAGVQYLKGKTLWYSIEFGMMWSFISVGIFAVRRAYNFKKHIDCQLCRDLPDNKEKQ' A
#
# COMPACT_ATOMS: atom_id res chain seq x y z
N MET A 1 -15.19 -11.34 0.73
CA MET A 1 -13.88 -11.69 0.15
C MET A 1 -12.81 -10.71 0.66
N PRO A 2 -11.61 -11.18 1.04
CA PRO A 2 -10.52 -10.33 1.56
C PRO A 2 -10.16 -9.20 0.57
N VAL A 3 -10.32 -9.44 -0.73
CA VAL A 3 -10.12 -8.46 -1.81
C VAL A 3 -10.90 -7.14 -1.61
N LYS A 4 -12.13 -7.18 -1.11
CA LYS A 4 -12.92 -5.95 -0.87
C LYS A 4 -12.32 -5.10 0.26
N LYS A 5 -11.79 -5.75 1.30
CA LYS A 5 -11.07 -5.06 2.39
C LYS A 5 -9.75 -4.47 1.89
N TRP A 6 -9.04 -5.23 1.05
CA TRP A 6 -7.78 -4.77 0.46
C TRP A 6 -7.98 -3.54 -0.43
N MET A 7 -9.01 -3.54 -1.28
CA MET A 7 -9.34 -2.38 -2.10
C MET A 7 -9.59 -1.13 -1.26
N LEU A 8 -10.37 -1.24 -0.16
CA LEU A 8 -10.61 -0.11 0.72
C LEU A 8 -9.31 0.40 1.38
N GLN A 9 -8.45 -0.51 1.84
CA GLN A 9 -7.15 -0.15 2.44
C GLN A 9 -6.25 0.57 1.43
N TYR A 10 -6.15 0.08 0.20
CA TYR A 10 -5.32 0.71 -0.83
C TYR A 10 -5.92 2.01 -1.37
N CYS A 11 -7.25 2.15 -1.41
CA CYS A 11 -7.91 3.41 -1.69
C CYS A 11 -7.58 4.51 -0.67
N ILE A 12 -7.30 4.14 0.59
CA ILE A 12 -6.87 5.09 1.63
C ILE A 12 -5.35 5.28 1.59
N ALA A 13 -4.58 4.21 1.41
CA ALA A 13 -3.12 4.27 1.42
C ALA A 13 -2.56 5.11 0.27
N LEU A 14 -3.14 5.01 -0.92
CA LEU A 14 -2.66 5.71 -2.11
C LEU A 14 -2.69 7.25 -1.97
N PRO A 15 -3.80 7.91 -1.58
CA PRO A 15 -3.81 9.36 -1.37
C PRO A 15 -2.91 9.78 -0.20
N VAL A 16 -2.81 8.97 0.87
CA VAL A 16 -1.93 9.27 2.00
C VAL A 16 -0.46 9.28 1.58
N VAL A 17 -0.01 8.24 0.87
CA VAL A 17 1.37 8.14 0.38
C VAL A 17 1.64 9.22 -0.67
N PHE A 18 0.69 9.49 -1.57
CA PHE A 18 0.77 10.58 -2.54
C PHE A 18 1.01 11.93 -1.86
N LEU A 19 0.16 12.31 -0.90
CA LEU A 19 0.25 13.60 -0.20
C LEU A 19 1.56 13.71 0.59
N LEU A 20 2.00 12.62 1.22
CA LEU A 20 3.27 12.59 1.95
C LEU A 20 4.44 12.84 1.00
N LEU A 21 4.52 12.12 -0.13
CA LEU A 21 5.62 12.24 -1.09
C LEU A 21 5.61 13.59 -1.82
N ALA A 22 4.45 14.03 -2.29
CA ALA A 22 4.29 15.33 -2.94
C ALA A 22 4.60 16.47 -1.96
N GLY A 23 4.11 16.36 -0.72
CA GLY A 23 4.37 17.33 0.35
C GLY A 23 5.86 17.45 0.66
N VAL A 24 6.57 16.33 0.79
CA VAL A 24 8.04 16.34 0.99
C VAL A 24 8.77 17.05 -0.16
N GLN A 25 8.37 16.82 -1.41
CA GLN A 25 9.01 17.51 -2.54
C GLN A 25 8.69 19.00 -2.61
N TYR A 26 7.45 19.35 -2.29
CA TYR A 26 7.03 20.74 -2.22
C TYR A 26 7.78 21.50 -1.12
N LEU A 27 7.92 20.90 0.07
CA LEU A 27 8.71 21.46 1.18
C LEU A 27 10.20 21.60 0.86
N LYS A 28 10.73 20.79 -0.06
CA LYS A 28 12.10 20.94 -0.59
C LYS A 28 12.25 22.08 -1.60
N GLY A 29 11.19 22.87 -1.85
CA GLY A 29 11.20 23.97 -2.80
C GLY A 29 11.10 23.54 -4.26
N LYS A 30 10.66 22.30 -4.54
CA LYS A 30 10.36 21.87 -5.92
C LYS A 30 9.07 22.52 -6.42
N THR A 31 8.92 22.61 -7.74
CA THR A 31 7.69 23.13 -8.34
C THR A 31 6.50 22.23 -7.99
N LEU A 32 5.31 22.82 -7.95
CA LEU A 32 4.07 22.11 -7.63
C LEU A 32 3.81 20.98 -8.63
N TRP A 33 4.02 21.23 -9.92
CA TRP A 33 3.86 20.24 -10.97
C TRP A 33 4.80 19.04 -10.80
N TYR A 34 6.09 19.30 -10.58
CA TYR A 34 7.07 18.24 -10.31
C TYR A 34 6.70 17.42 -9.07
N SER A 35 6.23 18.08 -8.02
CA SER A 35 5.88 17.42 -6.75
C SER A 35 4.67 16.49 -6.93
N ILE A 36 3.69 16.91 -7.73
CA ILE A 36 2.52 16.08 -8.08
C ILE A 36 2.95 14.88 -8.93
N GLU A 37 3.72 15.08 -10.00
CA GLU A 37 4.21 13.99 -10.85
C GLU A 37 5.01 12.96 -10.03
N PHE A 38 5.92 13.44 -9.19
CA PHE A 38 6.71 12.61 -8.29
C PHE A 38 5.81 11.82 -7.33
N GLY A 39 4.91 12.50 -6.62
CA GLY A 39 4.00 11.86 -5.67
C GLY A 39 3.11 10.82 -6.34
N MET A 40 2.60 11.11 -7.54
CA MET A 40 1.74 10.20 -8.29
C MET A 40 2.51 8.94 -8.70
N MET A 41 3.63 9.10 -9.40
CA MET A 41 4.43 7.96 -9.86
C MET A 41 4.88 7.07 -8.71
N TRP A 42 5.45 7.66 -7.66
CA TRP A 42 6.00 6.88 -6.54
C TRP A 42 4.93 6.31 -5.61
N SER A 43 3.77 6.94 -5.46
CA SER A 43 2.66 6.34 -4.71
C SER A 43 2.11 5.09 -5.39
N PHE A 44 1.92 5.12 -6.72
CA PHE A 44 1.50 3.93 -7.47
C PHE A 44 2.52 2.81 -7.39
N ILE A 45 3.81 3.10 -7.56
CA ILE A 45 4.88 2.09 -7.46
C ILE A 45 4.90 1.47 -6.05
N SER A 46 4.89 2.31 -5.01
CA SER A 46 4.98 1.83 -3.62
C SER A 46 3.78 0.97 -3.25
N VAL A 47 2.57 1.49 -3.46
CA VAL A 47 1.32 0.76 -3.16
C VAL A 47 1.23 -0.52 -4.00
N GLY A 48 1.62 -0.46 -5.27
CA GLY A 48 1.64 -1.61 -6.17
C GLY A 48 2.54 -2.75 -5.68
N ILE A 49 3.77 -2.44 -5.26
CA ILE A 49 4.69 -3.46 -4.70
C ILE A 49 4.08 -4.14 -3.48
N PHE A 50 3.49 -3.37 -2.55
CA PHE A 50 2.84 -3.94 -1.37
C PHE A 50 1.62 -4.79 -1.72
N ALA A 51 0.77 -4.33 -2.66
CA ALA A 51 -0.40 -5.06 -3.11
C ALA A 51 -0.03 -6.39 -3.77
N VAL A 52 0.97 -6.38 -4.67
CA VAL A 52 1.47 -7.58 -5.35
C VAL A 52 2.08 -8.55 -4.33
N ARG A 53 2.90 -8.06 -3.40
CA ARG A 53 3.53 -8.91 -2.37
C ARG A 53 2.49 -9.56 -1.46
N ARG A 54 1.48 -8.81 -1.05
CA ARG A 54 0.37 -9.32 -0.23
C ARG A 54 -0.44 -10.37 -0.98
N ALA A 55 -0.78 -10.11 -2.24
CA ALA A 55 -1.48 -11.07 -3.09
C ALA A 55 -0.68 -12.37 -3.30
N TYR A 56 0.63 -12.26 -3.51
CA TYR A 56 1.52 -13.42 -3.59
C TYR A 56 1.53 -14.24 -2.29
N ASN A 57 1.71 -13.58 -1.14
CA ASN A 57 1.72 -14.26 0.17
C ASN A 57 0.39 -14.96 0.44
N PHE A 58 -0.72 -14.30 0.16
CA PHE A 58 -2.05 -14.88 0.29
C PHE A 58 -2.22 -16.12 -0.61
N LYS A 59 -1.81 -16.03 -1.88
CA LYS A 59 -1.88 -17.17 -2.83
C LYS A 59 -0.99 -18.35 -2.42
N LYS A 60 0.14 -18.08 -1.76
CA LYS A 60 1.11 -19.09 -1.31
C LYS A 60 0.88 -19.56 0.13
N HIS A 61 -0.19 -19.10 0.80
CA HIS A 61 -0.45 -19.39 2.21
C HIS A 61 0.73 -19.05 3.14
N ILE A 62 1.50 -18.01 2.79
CA ILE A 62 2.59 -17.50 3.62
C ILE A 62 1.97 -16.53 4.64
N ASP A 63 2.15 -16.84 5.93
CA ASP A 63 1.61 -15.99 6.99
C ASP A 63 2.23 -14.58 6.96
N CYS A 64 1.35 -13.59 7.04
CA CYS A 64 1.72 -12.19 7.20
C CYS A 64 1.06 -11.70 8.49
N GLN A 65 1.82 -11.65 9.59
CA GLN A 65 1.33 -11.23 10.91
C GLN A 65 0.71 -9.82 10.91
N LEU A 66 1.24 -8.93 10.06
CA LEU A 66 0.72 -7.58 9.89
C LEU A 66 -0.61 -7.56 9.11
N CYS A 67 -0.76 -8.47 8.14
CA CYS A 67 -1.90 -8.50 7.23
C CYS A 67 -3.10 -9.25 7.81
N ARG A 68 -2.86 -10.28 8.65
CA ARG A 68 -3.88 -11.18 9.24
C ARG A 68 -4.91 -11.67 8.23
N ASP A 69 -4.45 -12.04 7.03
CA ASP A 69 -5.31 -12.50 5.93
C ASP A 69 -5.62 -14.01 5.99
N LEU A 70 -4.86 -14.77 6.78
CA LEU A 70 -5.02 -16.20 7.00
C LEU A 70 -5.61 -16.45 8.41
N PRO A 71 -6.45 -17.48 8.60
CA PRO A 71 -6.90 -17.86 9.94
C PRO A 71 -5.70 -18.31 10.78
N ASP A 72 -5.67 -17.90 12.05
CA ASP A 72 -4.58 -18.23 12.97
C ASP A 72 -4.62 -19.74 13.25
N ASN A 73 -3.49 -20.44 13.11
CA ASN A 73 -3.40 -21.88 13.38
C ASN A 73 -3.66 -22.23 14.87
N LYS A 74 -3.86 -21.22 15.73
CA LYS A 74 -4.23 -21.38 17.14
C LYS A 74 -5.69 -21.78 17.38
N GLU A 75 -6.53 -21.88 16.36
CA GLU A 75 -7.91 -22.43 16.49
C GLU A 75 -8.00 -23.95 16.30
N LYS A 76 -6.87 -24.67 16.16
CA LYS A 76 -6.84 -26.15 16.07
C LYS A 76 -5.92 -26.81 17.09
N GLN A 77 -6.05 -26.47 18.37
CA GLN A 77 -5.52 -27.31 19.45
C GLN A 77 -6.50 -27.41 20.60
#